data_AF-A0A183I7W5-F1
#
_entry.id   AF-A0A183I7W5-F1
#
_cell.length_a   1.000
_cell.length_b   1.000
_cell.length_c   1.000
_cell.angle_alpha   90.00
_cell.angle_beta   90.00
_cell.angle_gamma   90.00
#
_symmetry.space_group_name_H-M   'P 1'
#
loop_
_entity.id
_entity.type
_entity.pdbx_description
1 polymer ?
#
loop_
_entity_poly.entity_id
_entity_poly.type
_entity_poly.pdbx_seq_one_letter_code
_entity_poly.pdbx_strand_id
1 'polypeptide(L)'
;MHVVPESEEYNLNPIGVISSDQRDIWADIYAKLKERNSDEIKTIEDSLFAICLDEKMTKSVDDDDTDNQAHQCFHGGGCHNNSINRWFDKTIQYIVGIDGHCGMTYDCTPSEVSIAATLMNFICHEM
;
A
#
# COMPACT_ATOMS: atom_id res chain seq x y z
N MET A 1 16.90 2.76 -12.20
CA MET A 1 15.74 2.23 -11.44
C MET A 1 14.99 1.32 -12.40
N HIS A 2 15.07 0.00 -12.24
CA HIS A 2 14.61 -0.97 -13.24
C HIS A 2 13.13 -1.33 -13.13
N VAL A 3 12.49 -1.06 -11.98
CA VAL A 3 11.13 -1.51 -11.68
C VAL A 3 10.06 -0.71 -12.41
N VAL A 4 10.15 0.63 -12.43
CA VAL A 4 9.12 1.50 -13.05
C VAL A 4 8.95 1.23 -14.56
N PRO A 5 10.02 1.10 -15.36
CA PRO A 5 9.88 0.75 -16.78
C PRO A 5 9.27 -0.64 -17.04
N GLU A 6 9.36 -1.56 -16.07
CA GLU A 6 8.81 -2.92 -16.18
C GLU A 6 7.34 -2.99 -15.74
N SER A 7 6.78 -1.90 -15.22
CA SER A 7 5.43 -1.83 -14.68
C SER A 7 4.56 -0.74 -15.34
N GLU A 8 4.86 -0.35 -16.58
CA GLU A 8 4.09 0.69 -17.32
C GLU A 8 2.68 0.24 -17.68
N GLU A 9 2.44 -1.07 -17.82
CA GLU A 9 1.13 -1.61 -18.13
C GLU A 9 0.24 -1.72 -16.89
N TYR A 10 -0.95 -1.14 -16.98
CA TYR A 10 -1.93 -1.20 -15.91
C TYR A 10 -2.50 -2.62 -15.74
N ASN A 11 -2.40 -3.17 -14.54
CA ASN A 11 -2.97 -4.47 -14.23
C ASN A 11 -4.51 -4.40 -14.20
N LEU A 12 -5.16 -5.04 -15.18
CA LEU A 12 -6.63 -5.11 -15.29
C LEU A 12 -7.29 -5.89 -14.15
N ASN A 13 -6.53 -6.70 -13.41
CA ASN A 13 -7.01 -7.51 -12.29
C ASN A 13 -6.14 -7.26 -11.04
N PRO A 14 -6.27 -6.08 -10.40
CA PRO A 14 -5.42 -5.72 -9.28
C PRO A 14 -5.78 -6.52 -8.04
N ILE A 15 -5.06 -7.60 -7.77
CA ILE A 15 -5.32 -8.49 -6.62
C ILE A 15 -5.03 -7.82 -5.28
N GLY A 16 -4.14 -6.82 -5.25
CA GLY A 16 -3.72 -6.15 -4.02
C GLY A 16 -4.87 -5.49 -3.27
N VAL A 17 -5.80 -4.84 -3.99
CA VAL A 17 -6.96 -4.18 -3.37
C VAL A 17 -7.86 -5.14 -2.61
N ILE A 18 -7.90 -6.42 -3.00
CA ILE A 18 -8.78 -7.42 -2.37
C ILE A 18 -8.37 -7.68 -0.91
N SER A 19 -7.10 -7.41 -0.56
CA SER A 19 -6.64 -7.46 0.83
C SER A 19 -7.32 -6.43 1.75
N SER A 20 -8.03 -5.44 1.21
CA SER A 20 -8.85 -4.48 1.98
C SER A 20 -10.28 -4.96 2.23
N ASP A 21 -10.70 -6.10 1.68
CA ASP A 21 -12.07 -6.60 1.83
C ASP A 21 -12.29 -7.18 3.25
N GLN A 22 -13.52 -7.58 3.54
CA GLN A 22 -13.88 -8.25 4.78
C GLN A 22 -13.00 -9.50 4.99
N ARG A 23 -12.51 -9.68 6.22
CA ARG A 23 -11.49 -10.70 6.54
C ARG A 23 -11.91 -12.12 6.15
N ASP A 24 -13.19 -12.46 6.28
CA ASP A 24 -13.70 -13.79 5.90
C ASP A 24 -13.65 -13.98 4.37
N ILE A 25 -14.06 -12.97 3.59
CA ILE A 25 -13.99 -12.98 2.12
C ILE A 25 -12.54 -13.05 1.67
N TRP A 26 -11.68 -12.22 2.27
CA TRP A 26 -10.27 -12.18 1.94
C TRP A 26 -9.59 -13.52 2.28
N ALA A 27 -9.89 -14.14 3.43
CA ALA A 27 -9.31 -15.42 3.81
C ALA A 27 -9.58 -16.52 2.77
N ASP A 28 -10.82 -16.61 2.27
CA ASP A 28 -11.21 -17.58 1.24
C ASP A 28 -10.49 -17.34 -0.11
N ILE A 29 -10.31 -16.07 -0.48
CA ILE A 29 -9.60 -15.69 -1.71
C ILE A 29 -8.08 -15.93 -1.54
N TYR A 30 -7.52 -15.56 -0.40
CA TYR A 30 -6.12 -15.69 -0.09
C TYR A 30 -5.66 -17.16 -0.11
N ALA A 31 -6.47 -18.08 0.44
CA ALA A 31 -6.18 -19.50 0.38
C ALA A 31 -6.01 -20.01 -1.07
N LYS A 32 -6.91 -19.60 -1.98
CA LYS A 32 -6.84 -19.95 -3.41
C LYS A 32 -5.67 -19.28 -4.12
N LEU A 33 -5.35 -18.05 -3.73
CA LEU A 33 -4.24 -17.29 -4.28
C LEU A 33 -2.90 -17.93 -3.91
N LYS A 34 -2.74 -18.32 -2.64
CA LYS A 34 -1.55 -18.97 -2.09
C LYS A 34 -1.34 -20.38 -2.63
N GLU A 35 -2.42 -21.12 -2.92
CA GLU A 35 -2.33 -22.43 -3.57
C GLU A 35 -1.71 -22.35 -4.97
N ARG A 36 -1.99 -21.26 -5.72
CA ARG A 36 -1.56 -21.10 -7.12
C ARG A 36 -0.28 -20.30 -7.30
N ASN A 37 0.04 -19.40 -6.37
CA ASN A 37 1.13 -18.41 -6.49
C ASN A 37 1.96 -18.40 -5.20
N SER A 38 2.31 -19.59 -4.70
CA SER A 38 2.92 -19.74 -3.38
C SER A 38 4.24 -18.99 -3.23
N ASP A 39 5.04 -18.93 -4.30
CA ASP A 39 6.37 -18.31 -4.28
C ASP A 39 6.26 -16.78 -4.32
N GLU A 40 5.33 -16.24 -5.11
CA GLU A 40 5.04 -14.81 -5.18
C GLU A 40 4.46 -14.30 -3.85
N ILE A 41 3.51 -15.05 -3.28
CA ILE A 41 2.93 -14.74 -1.96
C ILE A 41 4.01 -14.79 -0.89
N LYS A 42 4.86 -15.82 -0.89
CA LYS A 42 5.99 -15.91 0.05
C LYS A 42 6.93 -14.72 -0.09
N THR A 43 7.20 -14.27 -1.32
CA THR A 43 8.04 -13.08 -1.56
C THR A 43 7.43 -11.83 -0.94
N ILE A 44 6.11 -11.64 -1.06
CA ILE A 44 5.40 -10.52 -0.42
C ILE A 44 5.45 -10.66 1.11
N GLU A 45 5.13 -11.85 1.65
CA GLU A 45 5.13 -12.13 3.10
C GLU A 45 6.51 -11.90 3.73
N ASP A 46 7.58 -12.44 3.12
CA ASP A 46 8.95 -12.42 3.64
C ASP A 46 9.69 -11.08 3.40
N SER A 47 9.20 -10.21 2.50
CA SER A 47 9.81 -8.90 2.27
C SER A 47 9.90 -8.08 3.57
N LEU A 48 10.87 -7.18 3.69
CA LEU A 48 10.99 -6.35 4.91
C LEU A 48 9.84 -5.33 5.01
N PHE A 49 9.49 -4.72 3.89
CA PHE A 49 8.42 -3.73 3.73
C PHE A 49 8.08 -3.64 2.24
N ALA A 50 6.97 -2.97 1.92
CA ALA A 50 6.65 -2.59 0.54
C ALA A 50 6.90 -1.09 0.31
N ILE A 51 7.19 -0.73 -0.93
CA ILE A 51 7.18 0.66 -1.41
C ILE A 51 6.11 0.77 -2.47
N CYS A 52 5.12 1.63 -2.24
CA CYS A 52 4.04 1.96 -3.16
C CYS A 52 4.40 3.25 -3.89
N LEU A 53 4.70 3.12 -5.18
CA LEU A 53 4.94 4.26 -6.07
C LEU A 53 3.60 4.70 -6.65
N ASP A 54 3.10 5.83 -6.17
CA ASP A 54 1.72 6.25 -6.39
C ASP A 54 1.59 7.32 -7.48
N GLU A 55 0.49 7.22 -8.21
CA GLU A 55 0.05 8.25 -9.12
C GLU A 55 -0.68 9.37 -8.38
N LYS A 56 -0.83 10.51 -9.06
CA LYS A 56 -1.61 11.63 -8.54
C LYS A 56 -3.08 11.24 -8.41
N MET A 57 -3.65 11.37 -7.20
CA MET A 57 -5.06 11.06 -6.97
C MET A 57 -5.99 12.10 -7.59
N THR A 58 -7.18 11.65 -7.98
CA THR A 58 -8.29 12.55 -8.31
C THR A 58 -8.82 13.17 -7.02
N LYS A 59 -8.72 14.50 -6.91
CA LYS A 59 -9.18 15.25 -5.73
C LYS A 59 -10.69 15.34 -5.68
N SER A 60 -11.27 15.18 -4.50
CA SER A 60 -12.67 15.60 -4.30
C SER A 60 -12.75 17.14 -4.27
N VAL A 61 -13.93 17.69 -4.49
CA VAL A 61 -14.13 19.15 -4.55
C VAL A 61 -14.01 19.80 -3.16
N ASP A 62 -14.26 19.02 -2.11
CA ASP A 62 -14.30 19.49 -0.73
C ASP A 62 -12.99 19.26 0.03
N ASP A 63 -12.13 18.35 -0.45
CA ASP A 63 -10.87 17.99 0.22
C ASP A 63 -9.75 18.98 -0.07
N ASP A 64 -9.04 19.39 0.98
CA ASP A 64 -7.79 20.14 0.82
C ASP A 64 -6.60 19.22 0.49
N ASP A 65 -5.41 19.79 0.32
CA ASP A 65 -4.23 19.00 -0.05
C ASP A 65 -3.82 17.99 1.04
N THR A 66 -4.03 18.34 2.30
CA THR A 66 -3.73 17.49 3.47
C THR A 66 -4.71 16.33 3.54
N ASP A 67 -6.00 16.59 3.30
CA ASP A 67 -7.03 15.55 3.25
C ASP A 67 -6.72 14.53 2.15
N ASN A 68 -6.34 15.03 0.96
CA ASN A 68 -5.91 14.18 -0.15
C ASN A 68 -4.68 13.33 0.24
N GLN A 69 -3.66 13.92 0.84
CA GLN A 69 -2.48 13.16 1.31
C GLN A 69 -2.88 12.09 2.34
N ALA A 70 -3.78 12.40 3.27
CA ALA A 70 -4.25 11.46 4.27
C ALA A 70 -5.02 10.29 3.62
N HIS A 71 -5.93 10.57 2.69
CA HIS A 71 -6.66 9.54 1.93
C HIS A 71 -5.71 8.63 1.14
N GLN A 72 -4.67 9.20 0.54
CA GLN A 72 -3.64 8.43 -0.16
C GLN A 72 -2.89 7.49 0.77
N CYS A 73 -2.51 7.99 1.95
CA CYS A 73 -1.72 7.25 2.93
C CYS A 73 -2.51 6.15 3.64
N PHE A 74 -3.79 6.39 3.92
CA PHE A 74 -4.61 5.44 4.67
C PHE A 74 -5.18 4.32 3.81
N HIS A 75 -5.72 4.66 2.65
CA HIS A 75 -6.44 3.68 1.83
C HIS A 75 -6.16 3.82 0.33
N GLY A 76 -5.40 4.83 -0.12
CA GLY A 76 -5.07 5.02 -1.53
C GLY A 76 -6.17 5.68 -2.37
N GLY A 77 -7.21 6.27 -1.75
CA GLY A 77 -8.24 7.03 -2.47
C GLY A 77 -9.23 6.23 -3.34
N GLY A 78 -9.25 4.90 -3.25
CA GLY A 78 -10.20 4.03 -3.97
C GLY A 78 -9.59 3.28 -5.16
N CYS A 79 -10.38 2.36 -5.73
CA CYS A 79 -9.92 1.46 -6.81
C CYS A 79 -9.61 2.15 -8.15
N HIS A 80 -10.11 3.37 -8.35
CA HIS A 80 -9.78 4.22 -9.50
C HIS A 80 -8.59 5.15 -9.24
N ASN A 81 -8.02 5.09 -8.03
CA ASN A 81 -6.81 5.79 -7.63
C ASN A 81 -5.75 4.72 -7.23
N ASN A 82 -5.13 4.85 -6.05
CA ASN A 82 -3.99 4.05 -5.63
C ASN A 82 -4.32 2.86 -4.71
N SER A 83 -5.59 2.58 -4.37
CA SER A 83 -5.93 1.42 -3.50
C SER A 83 -5.51 0.07 -4.10
N ILE A 84 -5.42 0.01 -5.43
CA ILE A 84 -4.93 -1.16 -6.18
C ILE A 84 -3.44 -1.40 -6.04
N ASN A 85 -2.70 -0.38 -5.62
CA ASN A 85 -1.26 -0.36 -5.44
C ASN A 85 -0.90 -0.60 -3.95
N ARG A 86 -1.62 -1.52 -3.30
CA ARG A 86 -1.51 -1.82 -1.87
C ARG A 86 -1.56 -3.32 -1.63
N TRP A 87 -0.97 -3.74 -0.51
CA TRP A 87 -1.16 -5.05 0.08
C TRP A 87 -1.39 -4.88 1.59
N PHE A 88 -2.64 -4.75 2.01
CA PHE A 88 -3.02 -4.32 3.37
C PHE A 88 -2.64 -5.30 4.48
N ASP A 89 -2.34 -6.56 4.16
CA ASP A 89 -1.74 -7.50 5.11
C ASP A 89 -0.25 -7.23 5.38
N LYS A 90 0.40 -6.36 4.59
CA LYS A 90 1.80 -6.02 4.81
C LYS A 90 1.90 -5.01 5.94
N THR A 91 2.68 -5.37 6.96
CA THR A 91 2.87 -4.56 8.17
C THR A 91 3.34 -3.15 7.88
N ILE A 92 4.32 -2.98 6.98
CA ILE A 92 4.90 -1.67 6.64
C ILE A 92 4.83 -1.48 5.13
N GLN A 93 4.15 -0.43 4.70
CA GLN A 93 4.08 0.00 3.31
C GLN A 93 4.38 1.50 3.22
N TYR A 94 5.53 1.88 2.67
CA TYR A 94 5.86 3.28 2.43
C TYR A 94 5.24 3.77 1.13
N ILE A 95 4.74 4.99 1.12
CA ILE A 95 4.05 5.58 -0.02
C ILE A 95 4.85 6.76 -0.52
N VAL A 96 5.09 6.79 -1.84
CA VAL A 96 5.79 7.87 -2.54
C VAL A 96 4.99 8.23 -3.77
N GLY A 97 4.30 9.37 -3.72
CA GLY A 97 3.51 9.92 -4.83
C GLY A 97 4.34 10.81 -5.75
N ILE A 98 3.99 10.82 -7.04
CA ILE A 98 4.64 11.68 -8.05
C ILE A 98 4.42 13.18 -7.83
N ASP A 99 3.41 13.55 -7.03
CA ASP A 99 3.07 14.92 -6.67
C ASP A 99 3.77 15.41 -5.38
N GLY A 100 4.66 14.58 -4.82
CA GLY A 100 5.44 14.88 -3.63
C GLY A 100 4.76 14.46 -2.32
N HIS A 101 3.53 13.95 -2.38
CA HIS A 101 2.89 13.33 -1.21
C HIS A 101 3.62 12.04 -0.84
N CYS A 102 3.94 11.89 0.44
CA CYS A 102 4.55 10.67 0.96
C CYS A 102 3.98 10.32 2.34
N GLY A 103 4.13 9.06 2.73
CA GLY A 103 3.66 8.57 4.01
C GLY A 103 3.77 7.07 4.14
N MET A 104 2.88 6.47 4.93
CA MET A 104 2.91 5.04 5.22
C MET A 104 1.51 4.48 5.54
N THR A 105 1.25 3.26 5.08
CA THR A 105 0.18 2.40 5.60
C THR A 105 0.80 1.37 6.55
N TYR A 106 0.18 1.18 7.71
CA TYR A 106 0.72 0.31 8.78
C TYR A 106 -0.37 -0.58 9.36
N ASP A 107 -0.11 -1.89 9.42
CA ASP A 107 -0.94 -2.82 10.22
C ASP A 107 -0.42 -2.83 11.67
N CYS A 108 -1.30 -2.52 12.61
CA CYS A 108 -1.00 -2.45 14.04
C CYS A 108 -1.18 -3.77 14.79
N THR A 109 -1.58 -4.85 14.11
CA THR A 109 -1.66 -6.19 14.73
C THR A 109 -0.33 -6.64 15.37
N PRO A 110 0.84 -6.49 14.72
CA PRO A 110 2.11 -6.92 15.31
C PRO A 110 2.72 -5.93 16.31
N SER A 111 2.35 -4.65 16.32
CA SER A 111 2.93 -3.65 17.22
C SER A 111 2.12 -2.36 17.35
N GLU A 112 2.47 -1.52 18.33
CA GLU A 112 1.80 -0.24 18.57
C GLU A 112 2.13 0.82 17.50
N VAL A 113 1.16 1.68 17.19
CA VAL A 113 1.30 2.78 16.21
C VAL A 113 2.43 3.77 16.58
N SER A 114 2.79 3.87 17.85
CA SER A 114 3.91 4.70 18.33
C SER A 114 5.27 4.29 17.73
N ILE A 115 5.46 2.99 17.47
CA ILE A 115 6.68 2.44 16.87
C ILE A 115 6.78 2.87 15.41
N ALA A 116 5.66 2.79 14.68
CA ALA A 116 5.55 3.25 13.30
C ALA A 116 5.90 4.74 13.16
N ALA A 117 5.38 5.59 14.05
CA ALA A 117 5.70 7.03 14.05
C ALA A 117 7.20 7.29 14.35
N THR A 118 7.78 6.55 15.29
CA THR A 118 9.21 6.66 15.64
C THR A 118 10.11 6.27 14.46
N LEU A 119 9.75 5.18 13.77
CA LEU A 119 10.47 4.72 12.57
C LEU A 119 10.42 5.76 11.45
N MET A 120 9.24 6.33 11.18
CA MET A 120 9.09 7.39 10.17
C MET A 120 9.95 8.62 10.52
N ASN A 121 9.97 9.02 11.79
CA ASN A 121 10.79 10.17 12.21
C ASN A 121 12.28 9.91 11.98
N PHE A 122 12.77 8.71 12.30
CA PHE A 122 14.16 8.32 12.06
C PHE A 122 14.52 8.35 10.57
N ILE A 123 13.68 7.76 9.70
CA ILE A 123 13.93 7.72 8.26
C ILE A 123 13.98 9.13 7.66
N CYS A 124 13.09 10.04 8.09
CA CYS A 124 13.01 11.37 7.50
C CYS A 124 14.10 12.34 7.97
N HIS A 125 14.67 12.15 9.17
CA HIS A 125 15.53 13.17 9.80
C HIS A 125 16.92 12.66 10.23
N GLU A 126 17.09 11.35 10.42
CA GLU A 126 18.31 10.77 11.01
C GLU A 126 19.10 9.89 10.03
N MET A 127 18.56 9.65 8.83
CA MET A 127 19.24 8.99 7.70
C MET A 127 19.83 10.02 6.74
#